data_AF-A0A525IX48-F1
#
_entry.id   AF-A0A525IX48-F1
#
_cell.length_a   1.000
_cell.length_b   1.000
_cell.length_c   1.000
_cell.angle_alpha   90.00
_cell.angle_beta   90.00
_cell.angle_gamma   90.00
#
_symmetry.space_group_name_H-M   'P 1'
#
loop_
_entity.id
_entity.type
_entity.pdbx_description
1 polymer ?
#
loop_
_entity_poly.entity_id
_entity_poly.type
_entity_poly.pdbx_seq_one_letter_code
_entity_poly.pdbx_strand_id
1 'polypeptide(L)'
;MSLESVRAFFAENAPDITVIVSPMSSATVALAAEAYGVEPARIAKTLSLRVGEQVILIVASGTARMDNKKVKARFGGKPKMLGLDEVADITGHEVGGVCPFGLKAPLPVYCDVSLKAFDEVVPAAGSIHSAVRIAPARMAELVEAEWVDVC
;
A
#
# COMPACT_ATOMS: atom_id res chain seq x y z
N MET A 1 11.65 12.81 2.20
CA MET A 1 11.15 12.48 0.84
C MET A 1 10.23 11.29 0.98
N SER A 2 8.97 11.44 0.56
CA SER A 2 8.03 10.33 0.37
C SER A 2 6.80 10.81 -0.42
N LEU A 3 6.22 11.95 -0.04
CA LEU A 3 5.15 12.59 -0.81
C LEU A 3 5.63 13.07 -2.19
N GLU A 4 6.82 13.66 -2.26
CA GLU A 4 7.40 14.14 -3.52
C GLU A 4 7.73 13.01 -4.49
N SER A 5 8.24 11.87 -4.00
CA SER A 5 8.50 10.71 -4.87
C SER A 5 7.23 10.10 -5.41
N VAL A 6 6.15 10.06 -4.61
CA VAL A 6 4.83 9.62 -5.07
C VAL A 6 4.24 10.59 -6.10
N ARG A 7 4.37 11.91 -5.88
CA ARG A 7 3.96 12.91 -6.88
C ARG A 7 4.71 12.77 -8.19
N ALA A 8 6.03 12.55 -8.13
CA ALA A 8 6.85 12.31 -9.32
C ALA A 8 6.41 11.03 -10.05
N PHE A 9 6.18 9.94 -9.31
CA PHE A 9 5.68 8.69 -9.87
C PHE A 9 4.36 8.87 -10.64
N PHE A 10 3.38 9.57 -10.06
CA PHE A 10 2.11 9.81 -10.75
C PHE A 10 2.26 10.77 -11.92
N ALA A 11 3.07 11.83 -11.81
CA ALA A 11 3.31 12.75 -12.92
C ALA A 11 3.87 12.05 -14.17
N GLU A 12 4.69 11.01 -14.00
CA GLU A 12 5.28 10.23 -15.09
C GLU A 12 4.34 9.13 -15.62
N ASN A 13 3.65 8.41 -14.73
CA ASN A 13 2.97 7.16 -15.08
C ASN A 13 1.43 7.27 -15.19
N ALA A 14 0.83 8.23 -14.49
CA ALA A 14 -0.62 8.47 -14.46
C ALA A 14 -0.92 9.92 -14.05
N PRO A 15 -0.62 10.91 -14.92
CA PRO A 15 -0.76 12.33 -14.61
C PRO A 15 -2.21 12.78 -14.38
N ASP A 16 -3.18 11.92 -14.74
CA ASP A 16 -4.60 12.07 -14.44
C ASP A 16 -4.93 11.86 -12.95
N ILE A 17 -4.07 11.16 -12.20
CA ILE A 17 -4.29 10.85 -10.79
C ILE A 17 -3.68 11.94 -9.90
N THR A 18 -4.52 12.57 -9.09
CA THR A 18 -4.10 13.64 -8.16
C THR A 18 -3.87 13.09 -6.75
N VAL A 19 -2.73 13.43 -6.16
CA VAL A 19 -2.45 13.16 -4.74
C VAL A 19 -3.21 14.15 -3.85
N ILE A 20 -4.08 13.61 -3.00
CA ILE A 20 -4.90 14.34 -2.04
C ILE A 20 -4.09 14.48 -0.75
N VAL A 21 -4.10 15.67 -0.15
CA VAL A 21 -3.50 15.92 1.17
C VAL A 21 -4.59 16.35 2.14
N SER A 22 -4.72 15.66 3.27
CA SER A 22 -5.68 15.96 4.32
C SER A 22 -4.98 16.63 5.52
N PRO A 23 -5.63 17.60 6.18
CA PRO A 23 -5.15 18.11 7.47
C PRO A 23 -5.26 17.07 8.60
N MET A 24 -6.06 16.01 8.40
CA MET A 24 -6.23 14.91 9.36
C MET A 24 -5.18 13.83 9.13
N SER A 25 -4.80 13.12 10.20
CA SER A 25 -3.91 11.97 10.07
C SER A 25 -4.63 10.80 9.40
N SER A 26 -3.88 9.99 8.66
CA SER A 26 -4.28 8.75 8.01
C SER A 26 -3.36 7.58 8.42
N ALA A 27 -2.68 7.68 9.58
CA ALA A 27 -1.71 6.69 10.04
C ALA A 27 -2.32 5.31 10.37
N THR A 28 -3.64 5.24 10.56
CA THR A 28 -4.38 3.99 10.73
C THR A 28 -5.53 3.92 9.75
N VAL A 29 -6.03 2.72 9.48
CA VAL A 29 -7.19 2.51 8.60
C VAL A 29 -8.40 3.31 9.05
N ALA A 30 -8.69 3.38 10.36
CA ALA A 30 -9.83 4.13 10.88
C ALA A 30 -9.67 5.64 10.66
N LEU A 31 -8.48 6.18 10.95
CA LEU A 31 -8.18 7.59 10.74
C LEU A 31 -8.20 7.95 9.24
N ALA A 32 -7.66 7.09 8.38
CA ALA A 32 -7.68 7.29 6.93
C ALA A 32 -9.12 7.27 6.38
N ALA A 33 -9.95 6.34 6.85
CA ALA A 33 -11.35 6.25 6.46
C ALA A 33 -12.11 7.54 6.79
N GLU A 34 -11.91 8.08 7.99
CA GLU A 34 -12.47 9.36 8.41
C GLU A 34 -11.91 10.54 7.58
N ALA A 35 -10.58 10.62 7.45
CA ALA A 35 -9.90 11.71 6.76
C ALA A 35 -10.28 11.84 5.27
N TYR A 36 -10.64 10.72 4.63
CA TYR A 36 -11.00 10.69 3.20
C TYR A 36 -12.48 10.35 2.97
N GLY A 37 -13.31 10.28 4.01
CA GLY A 37 -14.76 10.09 3.88
C GLY A 37 -15.15 8.79 3.17
N VAL A 38 -14.49 7.68 3.48
CA VAL A 38 -14.78 6.35 2.92
C VAL A 38 -14.97 5.32 4.03
N GLU A 39 -15.55 4.17 3.69
CA GLU A 39 -15.60 3.05 4.62
C GLU A 39 -14.19 2.47 4.89
N PRO A 40 -13.89 1.96 6.10
CA PRO A 40 -12.59 1.35 6.42
C PRO A 40 -12.12 0.27 5.45
N ALA A 41 -13.05 -0.45 4.82
CA ALA A 41 -12.72 -1.52 3.87
C ALA A 41 -12.19 -0.99 2.53
N ARG A 42 -12.50 0.27 2.16
CA ARG A 42 -11.97 0.93 0.96
C ARG A 42 -10.58 1.50 1.14
N ILE A 43 -10.07 1.58 2.35
CA ILE A 43 -8.66 1.93 2.57
C ILE A 43 -7.80 0.79 2.04
N ALA A 44 -6.90 1.07 1.11
CA ALA A 44 -5.93 0.09 0.62
C ALA A 44 -4.63 0.24 1.43
N LYS A 45 -4.49 -0.59 2.48
CA LYS A 45 -3.29 -0.54 3.33
C LYS A 45 -2.16 -1.33 2.68
N THR A 46 -0.93 -0.85 2.84
CA THR A 46 0.27 -1.56 2.38
C THR A 46 0.97 -2.20 3.57
N LEU A 47 1.16 -3.51 3.50
CA LEU A 47 1.91 -4.30 4.47
C LEU A 47 3.32 -4.54 3.90
N SER A 48 4.35 -4.07 4.60
CA SER A 48 5.75 -4.37 4.25
C SER A 48 6.23 -5.59 5.02
N LEU A 49 6.61 -6.64 4.28
CA LEU A 49 6.90 -7.96 4.83
C LEU A 49 8.28 -8.43 4.41
N ARG A 50 8.95 -9.13 5.32
CA ARG A 50 10.07 -10.02 5.02
C ARG A 50 9.60 -11.47 5.02
N VAL A 51 9.87 -12.18 3.92
CA VAL A 51 9.64 -13.62 3.76
C VAL A 51 10.97 -14.27 3.37
N GLY A 52 11.60 -14.96 4.33
CA GLY A 52 12.98 -15.42 4.12
C GLY A 52 13.93 -14.24 3.94
N GLU A 53 14.64 -14.19 2.82
CA GLU A 53 15.54 -13.10 2.44
C GLU A 53 14.86 -12.00 1.60
N GLN A 54 13.63 -12.23 1.15
CA GLN A 54 12.91 -11.31 0.27
C GLN A 54 12.07 -10.31 1.06
N VAL A 55 12.07 -9.05 0.61
CA VAL A 55 11.13 -8.03 1.08
C VAL A 55 10.06 -7.83 0.00
N ILE A 56 8.80 -7.86 0.41
CA ILE A 56 7.64 -7.69 -0.47
C ILE A 56 6.66 -6.70 0.15
N LEU A 57 5.86 -6.05 -0.71
CA LEU A 57 4.73 -5.23 -0.30
C LEU A 57 3.42 -5.94 -0.68
N ILE A 58 2.48 -6.00 0.26
CA ILE A 58 1.13 -6.51 0.01
C ILE A 58 0.14 -5.38 0.24
N VAL A 59 -0.57 -4.98 -0.80
CA VAL A 59 -1.68 -4.02 -0.73
C VAL A 59 -2.98 -4.81 -0.55
N ALA A 60 -3.71 -4.53 0.53
CA ALA A 60 -4.94 -5.23 0.87
C ALA A 60 -6.01 -4.27 1.37
N SER A 61 -7.27 -4.72 1.39
CA SER A 61 -8.36 -3.97 2.03
C SER A 61 -8.04 -3.70 3.50
N GLY A 62 -8.44 -2.52 4.00
CA GLY A 62 -8.11 -2.04 5.34
C GLY A 62 -8.61 -2.98 6.44
N THR A 63 -9.77 -3.61 6.22
CA THR A 63 -10.39 -4.56 7.14
C THR A 63 -9.86 -5.98 6.98
N ALA A 64 -9.27 -6.33 5.84
CA ALA A 64 -8.68 -7.65 5.59
C ALA A 64 -7.53 -7.95 6.59
N ARG A 65 -7.28 -9.23 6.85
CA ARG A 65 -6.29 -9.68 7.83
C ARG A 65 -5.41 -10.75 7.20
N MET A 66 -4.12 -10.44 7.08
CA MET A 66 -3.14 -11.36 6.50
C MET A 66 -3.17 -12.74 7.17
N ASP A 67 -3.32 -13.79 6.36
CA ASP A 67 -3.21 -15.18 6.77
C ASP A 67 -1.77 -15.67 6.56
N ASN A 68 -1.04 -15.81 7.66
CA ASN A 68 0.35 -16.28 7.65
C ASN A 68 0.54 -17.64 6.96
N LYS A 69 -0.47 -18.52 6.96
CA LYS A 69 -0.40 -19.82 6.25
C LYS A 69 -0.49 -19.63 4.75
N LYS A 70 -1.41 -18.79 4.26
CA LYS A 70 -1.53 -18.46 2.83
C LYS A 70 -0.27 -17.76 2.32
N VAL A 71 0.25 -16.79 3.06
CA VAL A 71 1.52 -16.11 2.72
C VAL A 71 2.67 -17.12 2.66
N LYS A 72 2.79 -18.02 3.65
CA LYS A 72 3.81 -19.07 3.62
C LYS A 72 3.64 -20.01 2.42
N ALA A 73 2.42 -20.40 2.09
CA ALA A 73 2.14 -21.25 0.94
C ALA A 73 2.50 -20.55 -0.38
N ARG A 74 2.20 -19.25 -0.51
CA ARG A 74 2.45 -18.47 -1.73
C ARG A 74 3.92 -18.09 -1.91
N PHE A 75 4.64 -17.78 -0.84
CA PHE A 75 5.99 -17.20 -0.89
C PHE A 75 7.07 -18.09 -0.28
N GLY A 76 6.73 -19.30 0.17
CA GLY A 76 7.70 -20.29 0.65
C GLY A 76 8.30 -20.03 2.04
N GLY A 77 7.87 -18.98 2.75
CA GLY A 77 8.44 -18.60 4.05
C GLY A 77 7.44 -17.99 5.01
N LYS A 78 7.74 -18.02 6.32
CA LYS A 78 6.90 -17.36 7.32
C LYS A 78 7.08 -15.84 7.19
N PRO A 79 6.01 -15.04 7.01
CA PRO A 79 6.15 -13.60 6.95
C PRO A 79 6.48 -13.01 8.31
N LYS A 80 7.23 -11.90 8.27
CA LYS A 80 7.46 -10.98 9.38
C LYS A 80 7.22 -9.57 8.87
N MET A 81 6.54 -8.73 9.63
CA MET A 81 6.51 -7.30 9.32
C MET A 81 7.93 -6.75 9.35
N LEU A 82 8.24 -5.81 8.45
CA LEU A 82 9.45 -5.01 8.60
C LEU A 82 9.43 -4.26 9.94
N GLY A 83 10.58 -4.18 10.59
CA GLY A 83 10.79 -3.35 11.78
C GLY A 83 10.64 -1.85 11.46
N LEU A 84 10.22 -1.07 12.44
CA LEU A 84 9.94 0.37 12.26
C LEU A 84 11.14 1.13 11.69
N ASP A 85 12.35 0.78 12.13
CA ASP A 85 13.60 1.44 11.74
C ASP A 85 14.03 1.11 10.30
N GLU A 86 13.57 -0.01 9.72
CA GLU A 86 13.96 -0.43 8.37
C GLU A 86 12.91 -0.07 7.30
N VAL A 87 11.67 0.27 7.68
CA VAL A 87 10.60 0.58 6.71
C VAL A 87 10.97 1.74 5.81
N ALA A 88 11.41 2.86 6.39
CA ALA A 88 11.76 4.06 5.62
C ALA A 88 13.01 3.83 4.76
N ASP A 89 13.99 3.10 5.29
CA ASP A 89 15.23 2.81 4.57
C ASP A 89 15.03 1.94 3.34
N ILE A 90 14.10 0.98 3.42
CA ILE A 90 13.81 0.03 2.35
C ILE A 90 12.75 0.58 1.38
N THR A 91 11.64 1.12 1.90
CA THR A 91 10.51 1.53 1.05
C THR A 91 10.62 2.98 0.57
N GLY A 92 11.34 3.84 1.30
CA GLY A 92 11.32 5.29 1.10
C GLY A 92 10.15 6.00 1.80
N HIS A 93 9.29 5.26 2.50
CA HIS A 93 8.11 5.81 3.17
C HIS A 93 8.15 5.56 4.68
N GLU A 94 7.71 6.55 5.45
CA GLU A 94 7.58 6.37 6.90
C GLU A 94 6.44 5.41 7.25
N VAL A 95 6.51 4.84 8.45
CA VAL A 95 5.46 3.97 9.00
C VAL A 95 4.12 4.72 9.00
N GLY A 96 3.07 4.04 8.54
CA GLY A 96 1.73 4.63 8.35
C GLY A 96 1.55 5.40 7.04
N GLY A 97 2.62 5.76 6.34
CA GLY A 97 2.60 6.35 5.00
C GLY A 97 3.01 5.39 3.88
N VAL A 98 3.37 4.15 4.23
CA VAL A 98 3.82 3.12 3.27
C VAL A 98 2.77 2.90 2.19
N CYS A 99 3.21 3.03 0.95
CA CYS A 99 2.40 2.84 -0.24
C CYS A 99 3.22 2.13 -1.32
N PRO A 100 2.59 1.58 -2.38
CA PRO A 100 3.30 0.88 -3.44
C PRO A 100 3.92 1.84 -4.48
N PHE A 101 3.74 3.15 -4.34
CA PHE A 101 4.15 4.16 -5.32
C PHE A 101 5.45 4.84 -4.90
N GLY A 102 6.22 5.36 -5.87
CA GLY A 102 7.39 6.21 -5.59
C GLY A 102 8.40 5.60 -4.62
N LEU A 103 8.58 4.27 -4.69
CA LEU A 103 9.47 3.52 -3.80
C LEU A 103 10.93 3.92 -4.03
N LYS A 104 11.73 3.91 -2.96
CA LYS A 104 13.17 4.23 -3.02
C LYS A 104 13.98 3.24 -3.85
N ALA A 105 13.55 1.98 -3.90
CA ALA A 105 14.11 0.92 -4.72
C ALA A 105 12.98 0.01 -5.22
N PRO A 106 13.17 -0.69 -6.36
CA PRO A 106 12.20 -1.68 -6.82
C PRO A 106 11.94 -2.76 -5.77
N LEU A 107 10.67 -2.94 -5.40
CA LEU A 107 10.22 -4.01 -4.52
C LEU A 107 9.05 -4.75 -5.20
N PRO A 108 8.97 -6.09 -5.08
CA PRO A 108 7.78 -6.81 -5.52
C PRO A 108 6.54 -6.33 -4.78
N VAL A 109 5.53 -5.92 -5.54
CA VAL A 109 4.23 -5.50 -5.04
C VAL A 109 3.18 -6.56 -5.38
N TYR A 110 2.32 -6.86 -4.42
CA TYR A 110 1.19 -7.76 -4.60
C TYR A 110 -0.10 -7.07 -4.19
N CYS A 111 -1.17 -7.29 -4.94
CA CYS A 111 -2.51 -6.85 -4.55
C CYS A 111 -3.32 -8.05 -4.07
N ASP A 112 -3.88 -7.97 -2.87
CA ASP A 112 -4.75 -9.01 -2.35
C ASP A 112 -6.14 -8.95 -2.98
N VAL A 113 -6.72 -10.11 -3.27
CA VAL A 113 -8.06 -10.23 -3.89
C VAL A 113 -9.17 -9.54 -3.10
N SER A 114 -8.99 -9.25 -1.81
CA SER A 114 -9.93 -8.43 -1.01
C SER A 114 -10.20 -7.04 -1.62
N LEU A 115 -9.27 -6.48 -2.39
CA LEU A 115 -9.47 -5.19 -3.06
C LEU A 115 -10.47 -5.29 -4.23
N LYS A 116 -10.69 -6.48 -4.80
CA LYS A 116 -11.59 -6.68 -5.95
C LYS A 116 -13.07 -6.47 -5.62
N ALA A 117 -13.41 -6.36 -4.33
CA ALA A 117 -14.76 -6.03 -3.89
C ALA A 117 -15.12 -4.54 -4.12
N PHE A 118 -14.14 -3.70 -4.51
CA PHE A 118 -14.32 -2.26 -4.64
C PHE A 118 -13.98 -1.79 -6.06
N ASP A 119 -14.75 -0.82 -6.53
CA ASP A 119 -14.52 -0.06 -7.77
C ASP A 119 -13.45 1.02 -7.57
N GLU A 120 -13.42 1.63 -6.39
CA GLU A 120 -12.43 2.63 -5.97
C GLU A 120 -11.92 2.31 -4.56
N VAL A 121 -10.61 2.42 -4.38
CA VAL A 121 -9.91 2.31 -3.09
C VAL A 121 -9.04 3.54 -2.84
N VAL A 122 -8.66 3.71 -1.56
CA VAL A 122 -7.87 4.84 -1.06
C VAL A 122 -6.59 4.33 -0.39
N PRO A 123 -5.50 4.13 -1.14
CA PRO A 123 -4.18 3.87 -0.56
C PRO A 123 -3.50 5.15 -0.08
N ALA A 124 -2.56 5.02 0.86
CA ALA A 124 -1.65 6.10 1.23
C ALA A 124 -0.82 6.57 0.02
N ALA A 125 -0.33 7.81 0.08
CA ALA A 125 0.49 8.42 -0.97
C ALA A 125 1.83 8.97 -0.44
N GLY A 126 2.51 8.15 0.35
CA GLY A 126 3.86 8.43 0.86
C GLY A 126 3.87 9.17 2.20
N SER A 127 2.74 9.63 2.73
CA SER A 127 2.71 10.21 4.08
C SER A 127 1.45 9.83 4.85
N ILE A 128 1.48 10.02 6.16
CA ILE A 128 0.32 9.86 7.05
C ILE A 128 -0.74 10.96 6.88
N HIS A 129 -0.67 11.75 5.81
CA HIS A 129 -1.62 12.83 5.49
C HIS A 129 -1.97 12.85 4.01
N SER A 130 -1.55 11.85 3.23
CA SER A 130 -1.76 11.84 1.79
C SER A 130 -2.29 10.51 1.30
N ALA A 131 -3.12 10.59 0.28
CA ALA A 131 -3.72 9.43 -0.38
C ALA A 131 -4.00 9.73 -1.85
N VAL A 132 -4.37 8.68 -2.59
CA VAL A 132 -4.98 8.80 -3.92
C VAL A 132 -6.30 8.05 -3.92
N ARG A 133 -7.19 8.43 -4.84
CA ARG A 133 -8.38 7.63 -5.18
C ARG A 133 -8.09 6.91 -6.48
N ILE A 134 -8.22 5.60 -6.49
CA ILE A 134 -7.81 4.79 -7.64
C ILE A 134 -8.60 3.49 -7.72
N ALA A 135 -8.91 3.03 -8.94
CA ALA A 135 -9.43 1.70 -9.15
C ALA A 135 -8.36 0.63 -8.82
N PRO A 136 -8.68 -0.46 -8.10
CA PRO A 136 -7.70 -1.49 -7.74
C PRO A 136 -6.95 -2.08 -8.93
N ALA A 137 -7.63 -2.29 -10.06
CA ALA A 137 -7.01 -2.78 -11.29
C ALA A 137 -5.96 -1.79 -11.83
N ARG A 138 -6.31 -0.49 -11.88
CA ARG A 138 -5.39 0.57 -12.32
C ARG A 138 -4.19 0.70 -11.39
N MET A 139 -4.40 0.57 -10.07
CA MET A 139 -3.30 0.53 -9.10
C MET A 139 -2.36 -0.63 -9.36
N ALA A 140 -2.90 -1.84 -9.56
CA ALA A 140 -2.10 -3.03 -9.82
C ALA A 140 -1.29 -2.91 -11.12
N GLU A 141 -1.88 -2.35 -12.18
CA GLU A 141 -1.18 -2.07 -13.44
C GLU A 141 0.00 -1.10 -13.25
N LEU A 142 -0.22 0.02 -12.54
CA LEU A 142 0.80 1.07 -12.37
C LEU A 142 2.04 0.59 -11.62
N VAL A 143 1.88 -0.36 -10.69
CA VAL A 143 2.97 -0.87 -9.85
C VAL A 143 3.36 -2.30 -10.22
N GLU A 144 2.90 -2.77 -11.38
CA GLU A 144 3.15 -4.12 -11.91
C GLU A 144 2.85 -5.23 -10.89
N ALA A 145 1.78 -5.05 -10.10
CA ALA A 145 1.45 -5.96 -9.02
C ALA A 145 0.82 -7.27 -9.51
N GLU A 146 1.22 -8.38 -8.90
CA GLU A 146 0.52 -9.64 -9.04
C GLU A 146 -0.64 -9.74 -8.04
N TRP A 147 -1.77 -10.32 -8.48
CA TRP A 147 -2.91 -10.61 -7.60
C TRP A 147 -2.70 -11.89 -6.79
N VAL A 148 -2.95 -11.82 -5.49
CA VAL A 148 -2.78 -12.95 -4.56
C VAL A 148 -3.98 -13.08 -3.62
N ASP A 149 -4.20 -14.28 -3.07
CA ASP A 149 -5.14 -14.51 -1.97
C ASP A 149 -4.34 -14.87 -0.72
N VAL A 150 -4.10 -13.88 0.13
CA VAL A 150 -3.23 -14.00 1.32
C VAL A 150 -3.78 -13.31 2.56
N CYS A 151 -4.99 -12.77 2.48
CA CYS A 151 -5.76 -12.25 3.62
C CYS A 151 -7.03 -13.08 3.91
#